data_AF-A0A5N7MVB3-F1
#
_entry.id   AF-A0A5N7MVB3-F1
#
_cell.length_a   1.000
_cell.length_b   1.000
_cell.length_c   1.000
_cell.angle_alpha   90.00
_cell.angle_beta   90.00
_cell.angle_gamma   90.00
#
_symmetry.space_group_name_H-M   'P 1'
#
loop_
_entity.id
_entity.type
_entity.pdbx_description
1 polymer ?
#
loop_
_entity_poly.entity_id
_entity_poly.type
_entity_poly.pdbx_seq_one_letter_code
_entity_poly.pdbx_strand_id
1 'polypeptide(L)'
;MSRTAGDLAVSFVRAESGLLLLLDSSKWKLERGSAYPVRLVAAGQSVEAKALAETKGVTIALAESSFNAKLRTANALEVQGEGAALRVPLDKSALAFERLEMCFDKNSREGPETNPFVAPSRRP
;
A
#
# COMPACT_ATOMS: atom_id res chain seq x y z
N MET A 1 -0.66 4.19 6.68
CA MET A 1 -0.82 5.60 6.28
C MET A 1 -1.92 5.67 5.23
N SER A 2 -2.99 6.43 5.44
CA SER A 2 -4.15 6.43 4.53
C SER A 2 -4.52 7.84 4.09
N ARG A 3 -5.10 7.97 2.91
CA ARG A 3 -5.61 9.21 2.32
C ARG A 3 -6.73 8.93 1.33
N THR A 4 -7.45 9.97 0.93
CA THR A 4 -8.52 9.90 -0.08
C THR A 4 -8.22 10.86 -1.22
N ALA A 5 -8.45 10.43 -2.46
CA ALA A 5 -8.34 11.25 -3.66
C ALA A 5 -9.65 11.14 -4.46
N GLY A 6 -10.62 12.00 -4.15
CA GLY A 6 -12.00 11.82 -4.62
C GLY A 6 -12.59 10.52 -4.04
N ASP A 7 -13.16 9.67 -4.89
CA ASP A 7 -13.73 8.36 -4.51
C ASP A 7 -12.69 7.23 -4.39
N LEU A 8 -11.40 7.55 -4.56
CA LEU A 8 -10.31 6.60 -4.41
C LEU A 8 -9.79 6.65 -2.98
N ALA A 9 -9.93 5.55 -2.25
CA ALA A 9 -9.25 5.36 -0.98
C ALA A 9 -7.86 4.77 -1.23
N VAL A 10 -6.86 5.34 -0.56
CA VAL A 10 -5.45 4.99 -0.77
C VAL A 10 -4.79 4.73 0.57
N SER A 11 -4.12 3.60 0.69
CA SER A 11 -3.36 3.24 1.89
C SER A 11 -1.98 2.70 1.55
N PHE A 12 -0.96 3.28 2.19
CA PHE A 12 0.38 2.70 2.26
C PHE A 12 0.51 1.91 3.55
N VAL A 13 0.91 0.64 3.42
CA VAL A 13 1.05 -0.30 4.53
C VAL A 13 2.45 -0.89 4.51
N ARG A 14 3.10 -0.93 5.67
CA ARG A 14 4.35 -1.67 5.84
C ARG A 14 4.00 -3.06 6.35
N ALA A 15 4.31 -4.07 5.54
CA ALA A 15 4.21 -5.50 5.87
C ALA A 15 5.62 -6.09 5.94
N GLU A 16 5.79 -7.31 6.46
CA GLU A 16 7.13 -7.95 6.55
C GLU A 16 7.86 -7.98 5.20
N SER A 17 7.14 -8.29 4.12
CA SER A 17 7.66 -8.36 2.76
C SER A 17 8.00 -7.00 2.14
N GLY A 18 7.70 -5.89 2.80
CA GLY A 18 8.00 -4.54 2.32
C GLY A 18 6.80 -3.59 2.36
N LEU A 19 6.89 -2.55 1.52
CA LEU A 19 5.85 -1.54 1.41
C LEU A 19 4.78 -1.99 0.40
N LEU A 20 3.52 -1.86 0.79
CA LEU A 20 2.36 -2.16 -0.04
C LEU A 20 1.54 -0.88 -0.27
N LEU A 21 0.97 -0.78 -1.45
CA LEU A 21 -0.05 0.21 -1.82
C LEU A 21 -1.38 -0.51 -2.00
N LEU A 22 -2.37 -0.09 -1.20
CA LEU A 22 -3.76 -0.52 -1.33
C LEU A 22 -4.55 0.61 -1.94
N LEU A 23 -5.35 0.28 -2.95
CA LEU A 23 -6.25 1.19 -3.64
C LEU A 23 -7.64 0.59 -3.65
N ASP A 24 -8.62 1.30 -3.10
CA ASP A 24 -10.02 0.87 -3.10
C ASP A 24 -10.90 1.90 -3.81
N SER A 25 -11.86 1.41 -4.59
CA SER A 25 -12.91 2.24 -5.17
C SER A 25 -14.19 1.45 -5.34
N SER A 26 -15.32 2.04 -4.94
CA SER A 26 -16.66 1.45 -5.13
C SER A 26 -17.09 1.35 -6.59
N LYS A 27 -16.37 2.01 -7.50
CA LYS A 27 -16.67 2.05 -8.94
C LYS A 27 -16.03 0.90 -9.72
N TRP A 28 -15.04 0.21 -9.16
CA TRP A 28 -14.29 -0.81 -9.88
C TRP A 28 -15.01 -2.15 -9.88
N LYS A 29 -15.01 -2.80 -11.05
CA LYS A 29 -15.42 -4.19 -11.21
C LYS A 29 -14.16 -5.01 -11.41
N LEU A 30 -13.68 -5.62 -10.33
CA LEU A 30 -12.45 -6.40 -10.33
C LEU A 30 -12.78 -7.89 -10.36
N GLU A 31 -11.98 -8.65 -11.10
CA GLU A 31 -12.02 -10.10 -11.05
C GLU A 31 -11.10 -10.58 -9.92
N ARG A 32 -11.67 -10.94 -8.77
CA ARG A 32 -10.91 -11.34 -7.58
C ARG A 32 -9.90 -12.44 -7.91
N GLY A 33 -8.65 -12.25 -7.47
CA GLY A 33 -7.54 -13.18 -7.73
C GLY A 33 -6.79 -12.90 -9.03
N SER A 34 -7.29 -12.01 -9.88
CA SER A 34 -6.56 -11.55 -11.07
C SER A 34 -5.40 -10.63 -10.69
N ALA A 35 -4.42 -10.55 -11.59
CA ALA A 35 -3.29 -9.64 -11.48
C ALA A 35 -3.24 -8.75 -12.72
N TYR A 36 -3.49 -7.45 -12.54
CA TYR A 36 -3.45 -6.48 -13.62
C TYR A 36 -2.05 -5.85 -13.72
N PRO A 37 -1.44 -5.78 -14.91
CA PRO A 37 -0.17 -5.08 -15.09
C PRO A 37 -0.37 -3.58 -14.85
N VAL A 38 0.55 -2.97 -14.11
CA VAL A 38 0.54 -1.53 -13.87
C VAL A 38 1.95 -0.96 -13.92
N ARG A 39 2.09 0.27 -14.41
CA ARG A 39 3.31 1.05 -14.30
C ARG A 39 3.16 2.09 -13.21
N LEU A 40 4.12 2.12 -12.29
CA LEU A 40 4.19 3.09 -11.21
C LEU A 40 5.19 4.18 -11.59
N VAL A 41 4.79 5.44 -11.45
CA VAL A 41 5.65 6.58 -11.79
C VAL A 41 5.68 7.57 -10.63
N ALA A 42 6.88 7.90 -10.17
CA ALA A 42 7.10 8.90 -9.13
C ALA A 42 8.44 9.60 -9.31
N ALA A 43 8.43 10.94 -9.22
CA ALA A 43 9.64 11.78 -9.32
C ALA A 43 10.57 11.44 -10.50
N GLY A 44 10.00 11.15 -11.67
CA GLY A 44 10.74 10.84 -12.90
C GLY A 44 11.27 9.41 -13.02
N GLN A 45 11.05 8.56 -12.01
CA GLN A 45 11.36 7.13 -12.08
C GLN A 45 10.09 6.34 -12.35
N SER A 46 10.20 5.27 -13.15
CA SER A 46 9.11 4.33 -13.41
C SER A 46 9.51 2.90 -13.09
N VAL A 47 8.58 2.12 -12.54
CA VAL A 47 8.75 0.68 -12.31
C VAL A 47 7.50 -0.07 -12.74
N GLU A 48 7.66 -1.28 -13.26
CA GLU A 48 6.54 -2.18 -13.58
C GLU A 48 6.14 -2.97 -12.33
N ALA A 49 4.85 -3.18 -12.13
CA ALA A 49 4.30 -3.93 -11.02
C ALA A 49 3.00 -4.65 -11.40
N LYS A 50 2.42 -5.37 -10.44
CA LYS A 50 1.12 -6.02 -10.57
C LYS A 50 0.17 -5.51 -9.50
N ALA A 51 -1.03 -5.13 -9.92
CA ALA A 51 -2.17 -4.84 -9.06
C ALA A 51 -2.96 -6.13 -8.86
N LEU A 52 -2.84 -6.72 -7.69
CA LEU A 52 -3.56 -7.94 -7.31
C LEU A 52 -4.97 -7.57 -6.89
N ALA A 53 -5.96 -8.12 -7.58
CA ALA A 53 -7.37 -7.84 -7.32
C ALA A 53 -7.88 -8.57 -6.09
N GLU A 54 -8.36 -7.78 -5.14
CA GLU A 54 -9.12 -8.23 -3.98
C GLU A 54 -10.62 -7.91 -4.18
N THR A 55 -11.41 -8.12 -3.13
CA THR A 55 -12.88 -7.99 -3.21
C THR A 55 -13.35 -6.57 -3.53
N LYS A 56 -12.63 -5.53 -3.08
CA LYS A 56 -13.06 -4.12 -3.18
C LYS A 56 -12.00 -3.15 -3.72
N GLY A 57 -10.84 -3.69 -4.11
CA GLY A 57 -9.70 -2.91 -4.48
C GLY A 57 -8.54 -3.78 -4.93
N VAL A 58 -7.39 -3.15 -5.07
CA VAL A 58 -6.16 -3.81 -5.48
C VAL A 58 -5.05 -3.59 -4.47
N THR A 59 -4.20 -4.59 -4.32
CA THR A 59 -2.95 -4.51 -3.58
C THR A 59 -1.78 -4.54 -4.57
N ILE A 60 -0.88 -3.57 -4.47
CA ILE A 60 0.32 -3.46 -5.29
C ILE A 60 1.54 -3.51 -4.37
N ALA A 61 2.43 -4.47 -4.61
CA ALA A 61 3.71 -4.52 -3.90
C ALA A 61 4.69 -3.50 -4.47
N LEU A 62 5.27 -2.68 -3.60
CA LEU A 62 6.30 -1.69 -3.96
C LEU A 62 7.68 -2.29 -3.66
N ALA A 63 8.14 -3.18 -4.54
CA ALA A 63 9.33 -4.01 -4.33
C ALA A 63 10.66 -3.25 -4.46
N GLU A 64 10.70 -2.22 -5.31
CA GLU A 64 11.93 -1.53 -5.67
C GLU A 64 12.32 -0.48 -4.62
N SER A 65 13.36 -0.76 -3.84
CA SER A 65 13.81 0.13 -2.74
C SER A 65 14.23 1.52 -3.24
N SER A 66 14.85 1.60 -4.42
CA SER A 66 15.23 2.86 -5.08
C SER A 66 14.01 3.70 -5.42
N PHE A 67 12.93 3.07 -5.90
CA PHE A 67 11.66 3.73 -6.19
C PHE A 67 10.99 4.19 -4.90
N ASN A 68 10.97 3.36 -3.87
CA ASN A 68 10.39 3.68 -2.58
C ASN A 68 11.07 4.90 -1.93
N ALA A 69 12.38 5.06 -2.10
CA ALA A 69 13.09 6.26 -1.65
C ALA A 69 12.56 7.54 -2.34
N LYS A 70 12.19 7.47 -3.62
CA LYS A 70 11.60 8.59 -4.36
C LYS A 70 10.20 8.94 -3.89
N LEU A 71 9.40 7.98 -3.42
CA LEU A 71 8.06 8.25 -2.89
C LEU A 71 8.07 9.22 -1.71
N ARG A 72 9.15 9.23 -0.92
CA ARG A 72 9.30 10.12 0.24
C ARG A 72 9.37 11.59 -0.15
N THR A 73 9.94 11.90 -1.32
CA THR A 73 10.18 13.27 -1.79
C THR A 73 9.27 13.67 -2.95
N ALA A 74 8.55 12.72 -3.54
CA ALA A 74 7.61 12.98 -4.63
C ALA A 74 6.38 13.77 -4.18
N ASN A 75 5.86 14.61 -5.09
CA ASN A 75 4.57 15.28 -4.89
C ASN A 75 3.39 14.36 -5.17
N ALA A 76 3.56 13.38 -6.06
CA ALA A 76 2.53 12.42 -6.42
C ALA A 76 3.15 11.10 -6.88
N LEU A 77 2.39 10.03 -6.72
CA LEU A 77 2.58 8.73 -7.36
C LEU A 77 1.48 8.55 -8.41
N GLU A 78 1.86 8.27 -9.64
CA GLU A 78 0.93 7.86 -10.69
C GLU A 78 0.94 6.34 -10.80
N VAL A 79 -0.27 5.76 -10.84
CA VAL A 79 -0.50 4.33 -11.07
C VAL A 79 -1.18 4.22 -12.43
N GLN A 80 -0.42 3.81 -13.44
CA GLN A 80 -0.86 3.70 -14.83
C GLN A 80 -1.29 2.26 -15.07
N GLY A 81 -2.61 2.04 -15.13
CA GLY A 81 -3.19 0.80 -15.62
C GLY A 81 -3.53 0.90 -17.11
N GLU A 82 -3.97 -0.21 -17.70
CA GLU A 82 -4.29 -0.26 -19.13
C GLU A 82 -5.39 0.73 -19.57
N GLY A 83 -6.39 0.95 -18.70
CA GLY A 83 -7.54 1.81 -19.03
C GLY A 83 -7.43 3.25 -18.53
N ALA A 84 -6.60 3.54 -17.54
CA ALA A 84 -6.50 4.86 -16.92
C ALA A 84 -5.26 5.02 -16.04
N ALA A 85 -4.86 6.27 -15.81
CA ALA A 85 -3.88 6.64 -14.81
C ALA A 85 -4.56 7.22 -13.56
N LEU A 86 -4.21 6.68 -12.39
CA LEU A 86 -4.64 7.19 -11.09
C LEU A 86 -3.53 8.03 -10.50
N ARG A 87 -3.85 9.23 -10.00
CA ARG A 87 -2.89 10.11 -9.35
C ARG A 87 -3.11 10.11 -7.84
N VAL A 88 -2.16 9.53 -7.13
CA VAL A 88 -2.10 9.54 -5.66
C VAL A 88 -1.27 10.75 -5.22
N PRO A 89 -1.87 11.77 -4.58
CA PRO A 89 -1.09 12.85 -4.00
C PRO A 89 -0.20 12.27 -2.91
N LEU A 90 1.06 12.68 -2.87
CA LEU A 90 2.03 12.33 -1.83
C LEU A 90 2.49 13.55 -1.05
N ASP A 91 2.44 14.76 -1.62
CA ASP A 91 2.70 16.01 -0.90
C ASP A 91 4.02 16.02 -0.12
N LYS A 92 5.06 15.34 -0.64
CA LYS A 92 6.36 15.15 0.02
C LYS A 92 6.25 14.48 1.40
N SER A 93 5.46 13.40 1.48
CA SER A 93 5.13 12.65 2.71
C SER A 93 6.29 11.88 3.38
N ALA A 94 7.53 12.37 3.32
CA ALA A 94 8.70 11.73 3.93
C ALA A 94 8.45 11.35 5.41
N LEU A 95 7.96 12.31 6.20
CA LEU A 95 7.66 12.11 7.62
C LEU A 95 6.58 11.04 7.85
N ALA A 96 5.59 10.93 6.97
CA ALA A 96 4.54 9.93 7.12
C ALA A 96 5.05 8.52 6.82
N PHE A 97 5.95 8.37 5.84
CA PHE A 97 6.64 7.09 5.57
C PHE A 97 7.63 6.72 6.68
N GLU A 98 8.31 7.69 7.28
CA GLU A 98 9.15 7.44 8.47
C GLU A 98 8.33 6.96 9.66
N ARG A 99 7.21 7.64 9.95
CA ARG A 99 6.28 7.21 11.01
C ARG A 99 5.70 5.82 10.74
N LEU A 100 5.41 5.48 9.48
CA LEU A 100 4.94 4.16 9.10
C LEU A 100 5.97 3.08 9.44
N GLU A 101 7.26 3.31 9.14
CA GLU A 101 8.33 2.38 9.48
C GLU A 101 8.49 2.26 11.00
N MET A 102 8.53 3.39 11.73
CA MET A 102 8.63 3.39 13.19
C MET A 102 7.49 2.62 13.85
N CYS A 103 6.25 2.78 13.35
CA CYS A 103 5.10 2.03 13.87
C CYS A 103 5.24 0.54 13.59
N PHE A 104 5.73 0.15 12.41
CA PHE A 104 5.98 -1.25 12.08
C PHE A 104 7.05 -1.87 12.99
N ASP A 105 8.17 -1.18 13.19
CA ASP A 105 9.26 -1.64 14.07
C ASP A 105 8.80 -1.76 15.53
N LYS A 106 8.00 -0.80 16.01
CA LYS A 106 7.43 -0.87 17.36
C LYS A 106 6.46 -2.05 17.50
N ASN A 107 5.52 -2.18 16.57
CA ASN A 107 4.47 -3.21 16.65
C ASN A 107 5.01 -4.63 16.42
N SER A 108 6.08 -4.79 15.64
CA SER A 108 6.73 -6.09 15.45
C SER A 108 7.48 -6.58 16.69
N ARG A 109 7.92 -5.65 17.57
CA ARG A 109 8.62 -5.99 18.82
C ARG A 109 7.70 -6.10 20.03
N GLU A 110 6.65 -5.29 20.07
CA GLU A 110 5.77 -5.13 21.24
C GLU A 110 4.36 -5.74 21.04
N GLY A 111 4.18 -6.54 19.98
CA GLY A 111 2.91 -7.22 19.70
C GLY A 111 2.54 -8.26 20.77
N PRO A 112 1.25 -8.57 20.96
CA PRO A 112 0.82 -9.59 21.92
C PRO A 112 1.37 -10.98 21.52
N GLU A 113 1.97 -11.69 22.48
CA GLU A 113 2.52 -13.04 22.28
C GLU A 113 1.46 -14.08 21.88
N THR A 114 0.19 -13.82 22.22
CA THR A 114 -0.95 -14.68 21.92
C THR A 114 -1.97 -13.95 21.06
N ASN A 115 -2.65 -14.67 20.18
CA ASN A 115 -3.69 -14.10 19.31
C ASN A 115 -4.77 -13.36 20.12
N PRO A 116 -4.90 -12.03 20.01
CA PRO A 116 -5.83 -11.24 20.82
C PRO A 116 -7.30 -11.43 20.42
N PHE A 117 -7.57 -12.08 19.28
CA PHE A 117 -8.91 -12.35 18.78
C PHE A 117 -9.42 -13.75 19.17
N VAL A 118 -8.60 -14.56 19.85
CA VAL A 118 -8.96 -15.89 20.32
C VAL A 118 -8.75 -15.95 21.83
N ALA A 119 -9.80 -16.31 22.56
CA ALA A 119 -9.68 -16.48 24.02
C ALA A 119 -8.62 -17.55 24.34
N PRO A 120 -7.72 -17.31 25.32
CA PRO A 120 -6.79 -18.33 25.77
C PRO A 120 -7.57 -19.57 26.20
N SER A 121 -7.16 -20.75 25.73
CA SER A 121 -7.80 -22.01 26.09
C SER A 121 -7.69 -22.20 27.61
N ARG A 122 -8.79 -22.01 28.34
CA ARG A 122 -8.86 -22.37 29.76
C ARG A 122 -8.74 -23.89 29.83
N ARG A 123 -7.58 -24.41 30.24
CA ARG A 123 -7.49 -25.83 30.59
C ARG A 123 -8.30 -26.07 31.88
N PRO A 124 -9.04 -27.19 31.97
CA PRO A 124 -9.82 -27.53 33.15
C PRO A 124 -8.94 -27.79 34.37
#